data_AF-A0A945CS09-F1
#
_entry.id   AF-A0A945CS09-F1
#
_cell.length_a   1.000
_cell.length_b   1.000
_cell.length_c   1.000
_cell.angle_alpha   90.00
_cell.angle_beta   90.00
_cell.angle_gamma   90.00
#
_symmetry.space_group_name_H-M   'P 1'
#
loop_
_entity.id
_entity.type
_entity.pdbx_description
1 polymer ?
#
loop_
_entity_poly.entity_id
_entity_poly.type
_entity_poly.pdbx_seq_one_letter_code
_entity_poly.pdbx_strand_id
1 'polypeptide(L)'
;MNPMQIWNEFREKLQRDELTAEDCIPHSGIDYSRFFEDEHTQPLKNFIARQDEPRIEHGEEKLVFTLSSGDNHEIRLDFVVRENRWYFYLIDGLTIPLKEIPDLPLSEFQPYPFENRMRAEDVITKKVYLYLKLREEKGKEEALSWFHNGEGYRLNLESWMPYFTQRKAFVLFTAWRENRYWGQEMEVRELSDIHSVLLFKDHEYFMLYDVAGHLRPRISPEDYRELFEDKWRNRAGAVGWNVRFEYDEYDTKMILDAAE
;
A
#
# COMPACT_ATOMS: atom_id res chain seq x y z
N MET A 1 30.99 12.50 4.02
CA MET A 1 30.06 13.61 4.33
C MET A 1 29.44 13.39 5.71
N ASN A 2 29.16 14.46 6.46
CA ASN A 2 28.48 14.38 7.75
C ASN A 2 26.98 14.02 7.53
N PRO A 3 26.38 13.05 8.25
CA PRO A 3 24.97 12.69 8.06
C PRO A 3 23.99 13.86 8.22
N MET A 4 24.22 14.77 9.16
CA MET A 4 23.38 15.94 9.36
C MET A 4 23.53 16.97 8.24
N GLN A 5 24.72 17.06 7.63
CA GLN A 5 24.92 17.86 6.43
C GLN A 5 24.09 17.32 5.27
N ILE A 6 24.11 15.99 5.05
CA ILE A 6 23.29 15.33 4.02
C ILE A 6 21.80 15.63 4.25
N TRP A 7 21.34 15.48 5.49
CA TRP A 7 19.96 15.73 5.85
C TRP A 7 19.51 17.17 5.53
N ASN A 8 20.30 18.16 5.93
CA ASN A 8 19.99 19.56 5.69
C ASN A 8 20.01 19.90 4.20
N GLU A 9 21.02 19.43 3.45
CA GLU A 9 21.07 19.61 1.99
C GLU A 9 19.86 18.99 1.29
N PHE A 10 19.47 17.77 1.68
CA PHE A 10 18.29 17.10 1.14
C PHE A 10 17.00 17.88 1.44
N ARG A 11 16.79 18.30 2.69
CA ARG A 11 15.59 19.07 3.06
C ARG A 11 15.52 20.42 2.36
N GLU A 12 16.64 21.13 2.23
CA GLU A 12 16.68 22.41 1.52
C GLU A 12 16.30 22.23 0.05
N LYS A 13 16.86 21.22 -0.63
CA LYS A 13 16.48 20.89 -2.01
C LYS A 13 15.01 20.51 -2.11
N LEU A 14 14.51 19.71 -1.17
CA LEU A 14 13.10 19.30 -1.12
C LEU A 14 12.17 20.51 -0.94
N GLN A 15 12.53 21.47 -0.10
CA GLN A 15 11.75 22.70 0.14
C GLN A 15 11.72 23.63 -1.08
N ARG A 16 12.79 23.65 -1.87
CA ARG A 16 12.92 24.46 -3.08
C ARG A 16 12.43 23.75 -4.35
N ASP A 17 11.99 22.51 -4.23
CA ASP A 17 11.61 21.64 -5.36
C ASP A 17 12.78 21.46 -6.37
N GLU A 18 13.99 21.34 -5.85
CA GLU A 18 15.25 21.23 -6.62
C GLU A 18 15.80 19.80 -6.70
N LEU A 19 15.07 18.81 -6.16
CA LEU A 19 15.45 17.40 -6.27
C LEU A 19 15.18 16.90 -7.70
N THR A 20 16.19 16.28 -8.30
CA THR A 20 16.12 15.75 -9.66
C THR A 20 16.46 14.27 -9.69
N ALA A 21 16.30 13.65 -10.87
CA ALA A 21 16.76 12.27 -11.09
C ALA A 21 18.25 12.07 -10.79
N GLU A 22 19.10 13.10 -10.88
CA GLU A 22 20.53 13.01 -10.55
C GLU A 22 20.80 12.89 -9.04
N ASP A 23 19.85 13.30 -8.22
CA ASP A 23 19.93 13.17 -6.76
C ASP A 23 19.43 11.81 -6.26
N CYS A 24 18.94 10.96 -7.18
CA CYS A 24 18.44 9.63 -6.88
C CYS A 24 19.37 8.56 -7.45
N ILE A 25 19.50 7.43 -6.77
CA ILE A 25 20.00 6.20 -7.38
C ILE A 25 18.80 5.34 -7.75
N PRO A 26 18.61 4.98 -9.04
CA PRO A 26 17.59 4.01 -9.41
C PRO A 26 17.82 2.69 -8.67
N HIS A 27 16.81 2.22 -7.96
CA HIS A 27 16.85 0.96 -7.22
C HIS A 27 15.69 0.08 -7.63
N SER A 28 15.98 -1.18 -8.00
CA SER A 28 14.95 -2.18 -8.32
C SER A 28 13.93 -1.74 -9.39
N GLY A 29 14.39 -0.92 -10.36
CA GLY A 29 13.55 -0.36 -11.42
C GLY A 29 12.55 0.70 -10.95
N ILE A 30 12.73 1.26 -9.75
CA ILE A 30 11.94 2.38 -9.22
C ILE A 30 12.67 3.68 -9.55
N ASP A 31 11.93 4.60 -10.17
CA ASP A 31 12.38 5.95 -10.42
C ASP A 31 11.81 6.88 -9.34
N TYR A 32 12.60 7.14 -8.31
CA TYR A 32 12.18 8.01 -7.21
C TYR A 32 12.12 9.49 -7.59
N SER A 33 12.58 9.92 -8.77
CA SER A 33 12.36 11.32 -9.18
C SER A 33 10.87 11.63 -9.28
N ARG A 34 10.08 10.64 -9.72
CA ARG A 34 8.61 10.73 -9.80
C ARG A 34 7.96 10.99 -8.46
N PHE A 35 8.55 10.51 -7.37
CA PHE A 35 8.05 10.84 -6.03
C PHE A 35 8.18 12.34 -5.77
N PHE A 36 9.24 12.99 -6.24
CA PHE A 36 9.42 14.42 -6.05
C PHE A 36 8.57 15.25 -7.01
N GLU A 37 8.31 14.75 -8.21
CA GLU A 37 7.51 15.42 -9.25
C GLU A 37 5.98 15.32 -9.02
N ASP A 38 5.51 14.31 -8.30
CA ASP A 38 4.08 14.05 -8.09
C ASP A 38 3.45 14.97 -7.02
N GLU A 39 2.47 15.79 -7.42
CA GLU A 39 1.72 16.69 -6.53
C GLU A 39 1.00 15.95 -5.39
N HIS A 40 0.60 14.70 -5.59
CA HIS A 40 -0.05 13.89 -4.54
C HIS A 40 0.89 13.56 -3.37
N THR A 41 2.21 13.68 -3.57
CA THR A 41 3.21 13.49 -2.50
C THR A 41 3.48 14.75 -1.69
N GLN A 42 2.95 15.90 -2.10
CA GLN A 42 3.26 17.19 -1.47
C GLN A 42 3.03 17.22 0.06
N PRO A 43 1.97 16.62 0.63
CA PRO A 43 1.80 16.54 2.08
C PRO A 43 2.99 15.85 2.77
N LEU A 44 3.46 14.75 2.20
CA LEU A 44 4.60 14.00 2.72
C LEU A 44 5.93 14.76 2.52
N LYS A 45 6.14 15.38 1.34
CA LYS A 45 7.32 16.25 1.10
C LYS A 45 7.38 17.38 2.13
N ASN A 46 6.26 18.03 2.40
CA ASN A 46 6.15 19.09 3.40
C ASN A 46 6.43 18.59 4.81
N PHE A 47 5.93 17.40 5.17
CA PHE A 47 6.22 16.77 6.45
C PHE A 47 7.73 16.52 6.62
N ILE A 48 8.36 15.87 5.65
CA ILE A 48 9.80 15.54 5.63
C ILE A 48 10.65 16.81 5.74
N ALA A 49 10.34 17.82 4.91
CA ALA A 49 11.04 19.10 4.86
C ALA A 49 11.05 19.86 6.20
N ARG A 50 10.05 19.64 7.07
CA ARG A 50 9.93 20.30 8.37
C ARG A 50 10.63 19.56 9.51
N GLN A 51 11.18 18.38 9.27
CA GLN A 51 11.84 17.61 10.34
C GLN A 51 13.29 18.05 10.53
N ASP A 52 13.59 18.74 11.63
CA ASP A 52 14.95 19.21 11.91
C ASP A 52 15.87 18.11 12.46
N GLU A 53 15.32 17.17 13.22
CA GLU A 53 16.10 16.18 13.96
C GLU A 53 15.65 14.75 13.65
N PRO A 54 16.14 14.14 12.54
CA PRO A 54 15.89 12.74 12.25
C PRO A 54 16.68 11.85 13.21
N ARG A 55 16.14 10.66 13.51
CA ARG A 55 16.96 9.58 14.08
C ARG A 55 17.88 9.06 12.98
N ILE A 56 19.19 9.12 13.21
CA ILE A 56 20.19 8.71 12.22
C ILE A 56 20.82 7.41 12.66
N GLU A 57 20.81 6.43 11.75
CA GLU A 57 21.40 5.12 11.95
C GLU A 57 22.32 4.78 10.77
N HIS A 58 23.35 3.97 11.04
CA HIS A 58 24.31 3.54 10.04
C HIS A 58 24.03 2.09 9.67
N GLY A 59 23.56 1.86 8.44
CA GLY A 59 23.60 0.54 7.81
C GLY A 59 24.98 0.25 7.23
N GLU A 60 25.21 -0.99 6.80
CA GLU A 60 26.51 -1.41 6.24
C GLU A 60 26.90 -0.59 5.00
N GLU A 61 25.94 -0.26 4.13
CA GLU A 61 26.18 0.44 2.86
C GLU A 61 25.41 1.77 2.73
N LYS A 62 24.61 2.13 3.74
CA LYS A 62 23.65 3.25 3.67
C LYS A 62 23.51 3.98 4.99
N LEU A 63 23.15 5.25 4.89
CA LEU A 63 22.66 6.03 6.02
C LEU A 63 21.14 5.92 6.06
N VAL A 64 20.60 5.66 7.25
CA VAL A 64 19.17 5.47 7.48
C VAL A 64 18.69 6.63 8.36
N PHE A 65 17.72 7.39 7.86
CA PHE A 65 17.10 8.51 8.55
C PHE A 65 15.66 8.14 8.87
N THR A 66 15.30 8.11 10.14
CA THR A 66 13.93 7.81 10.58
C THR A 66 13.27 9.05 11.14
N LEU A 67 12.05 9.32 10.67
CA LEU A 67 11.19 10.41 11.08
C LEU A 67 9.98 9.81 11.79
N SER A 68 9.69 10.26 13.00
CA SER A 68 8.47 9.86 13.71
C SER A 68 7.33 10.81 13.34
N SER A 69 6.29 10.30 12.67
CA SER A 69 4.99 10.95 12.71
C SER A 69 4.35 10.58 14.06
N GLY A 70 3.78 11.54 14.78
CA GLY A 70 3.21 11.34 16.12
C GLY A 70 2.13 10.23 16.20
N ASP A 71 1.63 9.78 15.05
CA ASP A 71 0.58 8.76 14.90
C ASP A 71 1.17 7.35 14.76
N ASN A 72 2.31 7.06 15.41
CA ASN A 72 2.99 5.75 15.39
C ASN A 72 3.48 5.28 14.01
N HIS A 73 3.61 6.17 13.04
CA HIS A 73 4.17 5.85 11.73
C HIS A 73 5.59 6.42 11.65
N GLU A 74 6.58 5.52 11.58
CA GLU A 74 7.95 5.90 11.27
C GLU A 74 8.13 5.93 9.75
N ILE A 75 8.71 7.02 9.24
CA ILE A 75 9.12 7.12 7.85
C ILE A 75 10.63 6.99 7.80
N ARG A 76 11.12 5.97 7.09
CA ARG A 76 12.52 5.72 6.83
C ARG A 76 12.90 6.30 5.48
N LEU A 77 13.99 7.07 5.45
CA LEU A 77 14.66 7.53 4.24
C LEU A 77 16.09 6.99 4.25
N ASP A 78 16.48 6.33 3.16
CA ASP A 78 17.82 5.79 3.01
C ASP A 78 18.63 6.64 2.02
N PHE A 79 19.91 6.83 2.34
CA PHE A 79 20.86 7.55 1.50
C PHE A 79 22.13 6.75 1.30
N VAL A 80 22.67 6.81 0.09
CA VAL A 80 23.99 6.23 -0.24
C VAL A 80 24.96 7.38 -0.48
N VAL A 81 26.20 7.24 0.00
CA VAL A 81 27.27 8.22 -0.22
C VAL A 81 28.33 7.62 -1.12
N ARG A 82 28.59 8.24 -2.28
CA ARG A 82 29.63 7.82 -3.23
C ARG A 82 30.45 9.04 -3.64
N GLU A 83 31.78 8.90 -3.67
CA GLU A 83 32.69 9.96 -4.16
C GLU A 83 32.41 11.35 -3.54
N ASN A 84 32.06 11.37 -2.25
CA ASN A 84 31.70 12.58 -1.50
C ASN A 84 30.44 13.32 -2.02
N ARG A 85 29.51 12.60 -2.67
CA ARG A 85 28.14 13.02 -3.00
C ARG A 85 27.14 12.05 -2.37
N TRP A 86 26.02 12.57 -1.89
CA TRP A 86 24.90 11.75 -1.42
C TRP A 86 23.88 11.53 -2.53
N TYR A 87 23.16 10.42 -2.41
CA TYR A 87 22.06 10.06 -3.30
C TYR A 87 20.91 9.51 -2.46
N PHE A 88 19.71 9.99 -2.75
CA PHE A 88 18.48 9.41 -2.23
C PHE A 88 18.30 8.00 -2.80
N TYR A 89 17.98 7.04 -1.93
CA TYR A 89 17.94 5.62 -2.28
C TYR A 89 16.55 5.00 -2.13
N LEU A 90 15.90 5.23 -1.00
CA LEU A 90 14.62 4.61 -0.66
C LEU A 90 13.86 5.49 0.34
N ILE A 91 12.54 5.50 0.22
CA ILE A 91 11.61 5.92 1.28
C ILE A 91 10.66 4.78 1.59
N ASP A 92 10.39 4.54 2.86
CA ASP A 92 9.52 3.44 3.29
C ASP A 92 8.94 3.70 4.70
N GLY A 93 7.72 3.23 4.95
CA GLY A 93 7.06 3.25 6.25
C GLY A 93 7.06 1.90 6.97
N LEU A 94 7.57 0.85 6.32
CA LEU A 94 7.58 -0.52 6.87
C LEU A 94 9.01 -1.03 7.01
N THR A 95 9.43 -1.26 8.25
CA THR A 95 10.77 -1.75 8.57
C THR A 95 10.70 -2.82 9.64
N ILE A 96 11.27 -4.00 9.36
CA ILE A 96 11.54 -4.98 10.40
C ILE A 96 12.66 -4.41 11.28
N PRO A 97 12.47 -4.24 12.59
CA PRO A 97 13.43 -3.57 13.47
C PRO A 97 14.61 -4.49 13.87
N LEU A 98 15.12 -5.30 12.94
CA LEU A 98 16.28 -6.17 13.16
C LEU A 98 17.56 -5.42 12.76
N LYS A 99 18.27 -4.89 13.77
CA LYS A 99 19.45 -4.02 13.57
C LYS A 99 20.79 -4.73 13.64
N GLU A 100 20.83 -5.89 14.28
CA GLU A 100 22.02 -6.70 14.47
C GLU A 100 21.69 -8.16 14.16
N ILE A 101 22.69 -8.93 13.73
CA ILE A 101 22.55 -10.37 13.51
C ILE A 101 22.41 -11.04 14.88
N PRO A 102 21.27 -11.69 15.18
CA PRO A 102 21.13 -12.42 16.43
C PRO A 102 22.02 -13.66 16.49
N ASP A 103 22.17 -14.24 17.68
CA ASP A 103 22.90 -15.48 17.85
C ASP A 103 22.33 -16.60 16.95
N LEU A 104 23.24 -17.36 16.33
CA LEU A 104 22.90 -18.43 15.39
C LEU A 104 23.00 -19.81 16.06
N PRO A 105 22.11 -20.76 15.73
CA PRO A 105 21.03 -20.67 14.75
C PRO A 105 19.81 -19.91 15.28
N LEU A 106 19.21 -19.07 14.43
CA LEU A 106 18.01 -18.31 14.73
C LEU A 106 16.79 -18.92 14.02
N SER A 107 15.78 -19.30 14.78
CA SER A 107 14.50 -19.83 14.25
C SER A 107 13.27 -19.11 14.80
N GLU A 108 13.42 -18.33 15.86
CA GLU A 108 12.35 -17.59 16.51
C GLU A 108 12.55 -16.10 16.27
N PHE A 109 11.54 -15.45 15.71
CA PHE A 109 11.52 -14.01 15.47
C PHE A 109 10.44 -13.40 16.37
N GLN A 110 10.73 -12.24 16.96
CA GLN A 110 9.74 -11.52 17.73
C GLN A 110 8.60 -11.08 16.79
N PRO A 111 7.32 -11.28 17.17
CA PRO A 111 6.20 -10.82 16.37
C PRO A 111 6.29 -9.31 16.12
N TYR A 112 6.00 -8.90 14.89
CA TYR A 112 5.96 -7.49 14.51
C TYR A 112 4.50 -7.00 14.41
N PRO A 113 4.12 -5.89 15.06
CA PRO A 113 2.73 -5.43 15.11
C PRO A 113 2.07 -5.21 13.74
N PHE A 114 2.86 -4.95 12.70
CA PHE A 114 2.38 -4.65 11.34
C PHE A 114 2.58 -5.81 10.34
N GLU A 115 2.72 -7.05 10.80
CA GLU A 115 2.87 -8.24 9.93
C GLU A 115 1.76 -8.38 8.88
N ASN A 116 0.52 -8.08 9.23
CA ASN A 116 -0.61 -8.13 8.28
C ASN A 116 -0.42 -7.11 7.15
N ARG A 117 0.04 -5.91 7.50
CA ARG A 117 0.33 -4.84 6.55
C ARG A 117 1.49 -5.21 5.62
N MET A 118 2.57 -5.80 6.15
CA MET A 118 3.68 -6.32 5.34
C MET A 118 3.23 -7.45 4.39
N ARG A 119 2.34 -8.34 4.86
CA ARG A 119 1.75 -9.38 4.00
C ARG A 119 0.91 -8.77 2.88
N ALA A 120 0.09 -7.77 3.20
CA ALA A 120 -0.72 -7.06 2.22
C ALA A 120 0.16 -6.31 1.21
N GLU A 121 1.23 -5.65 1.66
CA GLU A 121 2.21 -4.95 0.82
C GLU A 121 2.84 -5.89 -0.22
N ASP A 122 3.28 -7.09 0.16
CA ASP A 122 3.85 -8.06 -0.79
C ASP A 122 2.84 -8.44 -1.88
N VAL A 123 1.60 -8.74 -1.49
CA VAL A 123 0.53 -9.11 -2.43
C VAL A 123 0.19 -7.94 -3.37
N ILE A 124 0.05 -6.74 -2.82
CA ILE A 124 -0.28 -5.52 -3.56
C ILE A 124 0.84 -5.14 -4.51
N THR A 125 2.09 -5.21 -4.08
CA THR A 125 3.27 -4.89 -4.90
C THR A 125 3.33 -5.79 -6.12
N LYS A 126 3.11 -7.09 -5.94
CA LYS A 126 3.01 -8.06 -7.05
C LYS A 126 1.84 -7.75 -7.97
N LYS A 127 0.69 -7.39 -7.41
CA LYS A 127 -0.52 -7.01 -8.17
C LYS A 127 -0.26 -5.77 -9.04
N VAL A 128 0.31 -4.71 -8.47
CA VAL A 128 0.64 -3.46 -9.16
C VAL A 128 1.69 -3.71 -10.25
N TYR A 129 2.76 -4.44 -9.94
CA TYR A 129 3.77 -4.80 -10.94
C TYR A 129 3.15 -5.50 -12.16
N LEU A 130 2.32 -6.53 -11.91
CA LEU A 130 1.66 -7.27 -12.97
C LEU A 130 0.67 -6.41 -13.75
N TYR A 131 -0.14 -5.58 -13.07
CA TYR A 131 -1.06 -4.65 -13.70
C TYR A 131 -0.33 -3.70 -14.66
N LEU A 132 0.77 -3.10 -14.22
CA LEU A 132 1.54 -2.16 -15.03
C LEU A 132 2.12 -2.84 -16.28
N LYS A 133 2.61 -4.09 -16.14
CA LYS A 133 3.08 -4.88 -17.28
C LYS A 133 1.98 -5.22 -18.27
N LEU A 134 0.83 -5.69 -17.79
CA LEU A 134 -0.30 -5.99 -18.66
C LEU A 134 -0.86 -4.73 -19.32
N ARG A 135 -0.90 -3.61 -18.61
CA ARG A 135 -1.38 -2.34 -19.16
C ARG A 135 -0.50 -1.85 -20.30
N GLU A 136 0.82 -1.94 -20.13
CA GLU A 136 1.80 -1.62 -21.17
C GLU A 136 1.59 -2.48 -22.44
N GLU A 137 1.34 -3.78 -22.26
CA GLU A 137 1.25 -4.72 -23.39
C GLU A 137 -0.14 -4.83 -24.03
N LYS A 138 -1.22 -4.66 -23.25
CA LYS A 138 -2.61 -5.02 -23.63
C LYS A 138 -3.59 -3.86 -23.50
N GLY A 139 -3.19 -2.76 -22.88
CA GLY A 139 -4.09 -1.67 -22.53
C GLY A 139 -4.80 -1.88 -21.19
N LYS A 140 -5.43 -0.80 -20.72
CA LYS A 140 -5.96 -0.69 -19.35
C LYS A 140 -7.09 -1.67 -19.05
N GLU A 141 -8.08 -1.77 -19.93
CA GLU A 141 -9.27 -2.61 -19.71
C GLU A 141 -8.89 -4.11 -19.59
N GLU A 142 -8.02 -4.59 -20.48
CA GLU A 142 -7.55 -5.99 -20.43
C GLU A 142 -6.62 -6.24 -19.23
N ALA A 143 -5.84 -5.25 -18.80
CA ALA A 143 -5.03 -5.36 -17.60
C ALA A 143 -5.88 -5.48 -16.33
N LEU A 144 -7.02 -4.77 -16.27
CA LEU A 144 -7.98 -4.87 -15.17
C LEU A 144 -8.69 -6.23 -15.18
N SER A 145 -9.14 -6.69 -16.36
CA SER A 145 -9.87 -7.96 -16.51
C SER A 145 -9.05 -9.17 -16.04
N TRP A 146 -7.72 -9.10 -16.10
CA TRP A 146 -6.83 -10.14 -15.56
C TRP A 146 -7.04 -10.43 -14.06
N PHE A 147 -7.49 -9.43 -13.29
CA PHE A 147 -7.74 -9.58 -11.85
C PHE A 147 -9.18 -10.03 -11.55
N HIS A 148 -10.02 -10.19 -12.57
CA HIS A 148 -11.37 -10.69 -12.41
C HIS A 148 -11.35 -12.15 -11.96
N ASN A 149 -12.07 -12.44 -10.89
CA ASN A 149 -12.18 -13.80 -10.39
C ASN A 149 -13.56 -14.06 -9.75
N GLY A 150 -14.59 -13.35 -10.19
CA GLY A 150 -15.94 -13.40 -9.62
C GLY A 150 -16.52 -14.80 -9.58
N GLU A 151 -16.41 -15.59 -10.65
CA GLU A 151 -16.88 -16.99 -10.65
C GLU A 151 -16.13 -17.87 -9.64
N GLY A 152 -14.81 -17.73 -9.56
CA GLY A 152 -14.01 -18.44 -8.56
C GLY A 152 -14.33 -17.98 -7.13
N TYR A 153 -14.64 -16.70 -6.95
CA TYR A 153 -15.10 -16.15 -5.68
C TYR A 153 -16.46 -16.76 -5.30
N ARG A 154 -17.43 -16.76 -6.23
CA ARG A 154 -18.75 -17.39 -6.07
C ARG A 154 -18.64 -18.86 -5.69
N LEU A 155 -17.79 -19.63 -6.37
CA LEU A 155 -17.57 -21.04 -6.04
C LEU A 155 -17.09 -21.22 -4.59
N ASN A 156 -16.18 -20.37 -4.11
CA ASN A 156 -15.72 -20.41 -2.72
C ASN A 156 -16.85 -20.10 -1.74
N LEU A 157 -17.73 -19.14 -2.06
CA LEU A 157 -18.90 -18.82 -1.25
C LEU A 157 -19.83 -20.01 -1.10
N GLU A 158 -20.17 -20.66 -2.22
CA GLU A 158 -21.04 -21.83 -2.25
C GLU A 158 -20.45 -23.00 -1.47
N SER A 159 -19.12 -23.16 -1.54
CA SER A 159 -18.43 -24.22 -0.83
C SER A 159 -18.33 -23.98 0.67
N TRP A 160 -17.97 -22.77 1.10
CA TRP A 160 -17.61 -22.49 2.50
C TRP A 160 -18.76 -21.88 3.31
N MET A 161 -19.81 -21.35 2.65
CA MET A 161 -20.98 -20.76 3.29
C MET A 161 -22.31 -21.29 2.71
N PRO A 162 -22.58 -22.60 2.81
CA PRO A 162 -23.70 -23.24 2.10
C PRO A 162 -25.08 -22.94 2.68
N TYR A 163 -25.17 -22.25 3.82
CA TYR A 163 -26.42 -22.06 4.56
C TYR A 163 -27.14 -20.73 4.26
N PHE A 164 -26.55 -19.88 3.42
CA PHE A 164 -27.10 -18.58 3.06
C PHE A 164 -27.34 -18.47 1.56
N THR A 165 -28.19 -17.53 1.15
CA THR A 165 -28.25 -17.09 -0.25
C THR A 165 -26.87 -16.61 -0.71
N GLN A 166 -26.57 -16.70 -2.01
CA GLN A 166 -25.28 -16.24 -2.55
C GLN A 166 -24.96 -14.79 -2.18
N ARG A 167 -25.98 -13.92 -2.18
CA ARG A 167 -25.87 -12.50 -1.82
C ARG A 167 -25.46 -12.29 -0.36
N LYS A 168 -26.12 -12.96 0.59
CA LYS A 168 -25.74 -12.91 2.02
C LYS A 168 -24.40 -13.60 2.27
N ALA A 169 -24.16 -14.74 1.61
CA ALA A 169 -22.90 -15.47 1.70
C ALA A 169 -21.74 -14.58 1.23
N PHE A 170 -21.90 -13.81 0.15
CA PHE A 170 -20.89 -12.86 -0.32
C PHE A 170 -20.51 -11.83 0.74
N VAL A 171 -21.50 -11.23 1.39
CA VAL A 171 -21.27 -10.20 2.42
C VAL A 171 -20.55 -10.80 3.63
N LEU A 172 -21.08 -11.92 4.15
CA LEU A 172 -20.52 -12.58 5.34
C LEU A 172 -19.13 -13.16 5.08
N PHE A 173 -18.91 -13.77 3.92
CA PHE A 173 -17.62 -14.33 3.55
C PHE A 173 -16.58 -13.24 3.34
N THR A 174 -16.95 -12.15 2.68
CA THR A 174 -16.07 -11.01 2.50
C THR A 174 -15.63 -10.46 3.85
N ALA A 175 -16.58 -10.17 4.74
CA ALA A 175 -16.27 -9.71 6.10
C ALA A 175 -15.41 -10.72 6.87
N TRP A 176 -15.74 -12.01 6.82
CA TRP A 176 -14.95 -13.05 7.49
C TRP A 176 -13.53 -13.12 6.93
N ARG A 177 -13.36 -13.13 5.60
CA ARG A 177 -12.07 -13.25 4.94
C ARG A 177 -11.18 -12.05 5.23
N GLU A 178 -11.70 -10.83 5.11
CA GLU A 178 -10.92 -9.63 5.37
C GLU A 178 -10.48 -9.59 6.84
N ASN A 179 -11.38 -9.81 7.81
CA ASN A 179 -11.03 -9.83 9.24
C ASN A 179 -10.09 -10.97 9.63
N ARG A 180 -10.30 -12.19 9.12
CA ARG A 180 -9.64 -13.40 9.64
C ARG A 180 -8.42 -13.82 8.83
N TYR A 181 -8.51 -13.70 7.51
CA TYR A 181 -7.46 -14.16 6.61
C TYR A 181 -6.45 -13.04 6.32
N TRP A 182 -6.93 -11.83 6.08
CA TRP A 182 -6.08 -10.67 5.77
C TRP A 182 -5.76 -9.81 7.00
N GLY A 183 -6.56 -9.90 8.06
CA GLY A 183 -6.40 -9.06 9.25
C GLY A 183 -6.86 -7.62 9.04
N GLN A 184 -7.64 -7.37 7.99
CA GLN A 184 -8.30 -6.11 7.69
C GLN A 184 -9.55 -5.96 8.55
N GLU A 185 -9.64 -4.89 9.36
CA GLU A 185 -10.85 -4.63 10.14
C GLU A 185 -12.02 -4.34 9.20
N MET A 186 -13.08 -5.14 9.31
CA MET A 186 -14.23 -5.02 8.44
C MET A 186 -15.54 -5.23 9.19
N GLU A 187 -16.51 -4.37 8.94
CA GLU A 187 -17.81 -4.40 9.59
C GLU A 187 -18.94 -4.66 8.60
N VAL A 188 -19.89 -5.53 8.98
CA VAL A 188 -21.18 -5.66 8.29
C VAL A 188 -22.14 -4.67 8.94
N ARG A 189 -22.38 -3.54 8.28
CA ARG A 189 -23.28 -2.50 8.79
C ARG A 189 -24.74 -2.81 8.50
N GLU A 190 -25.00 -3.38 7.33
CA GLU A 190 -26.33 -3.79 6.89
C GLU A 190 -26.24 -5.12 6.12
N LEU A 191 -27.22 -5.99 6.32
CA LEU A 191 -27.26 -7.31 5.69
C LEU A 191 -28.68 -7.71 5.29
N SER A 192 -28.92 -7.77 3.99
CA SER A 192 -30.11 -8.37 3.39
C SER A 192 -29.81 -8.91 2.00
N ASP A 193 -30.80 -9.48 1.32
CA ASP A 193 -30.69 -9.94 -0.08
C ASP A 193 -30.91 -8.82 -1.12
N ILE A 194 -31.32 -7.64 -0.66
CA ILE A 194 -31.69 -6.50 -1.52
C ILE A 194 -30.68 -5.36 -1.36
N HIS A 195 -30.24 -5.14 -0.13
CA HIS A 195 -29.29 -4.09 0.25
C HIS A 195 -28.35 -4.59 1.35
N SER A 196 -27.06 -4.33 1.21
CA SER A 196 -26.06 -4.61 2.24
C SER A 196 -24.94 -3.58 2.21
N VAL A 197 -24.31 -3.37 3.37
CA VAL A 197 -23.22 -2.40 3.51
C VAL A 197 -22.08 -3.05 4.28
N LEU A 198 -20.91 -3.01 3.67
CA LEU A 198 -19.64 -3.41 4.26
C LEU A 198 -18.77 -2.17 4.46
N LEU A 199 -18.08 -2.09 5.60
CA LEU A 199 -17.12 -1.04 5.88
C LEU A 199 -15.75 -1.65 6.10
N PHE A 200 -14.79 -1.34 5.24
CA PHE A 200 -13.37 -1.51 5.53
C PHE A 200 -12.94 -0.31 6.39
N LYS A 201 -12.59 -0.56 7.65
CA LYS A 201 -12.03 0.48 8.51
C LYS A 201 -10.53 0.58 8.29
N ASP A 202 -9.99 1.80 8.24
CA ASP A 202 -8.55 2.01 8.06
C ASP A 202 -8.01 1.11 6.93
N HIS A 203 -8.64 1.21 5.75
CA HIS A 203 -8.52 0.19 4.72
C HIS A 203 -7.06 0.04 4.27
N GLU A 204 -6.44 -1.08 4.66
CA GLU A 204 -5.01 -1.36 4.53
C GLU A 204 -4.53 -1.26 3.09
N TYR A 205 -5.38 -1.64 2.12
CA TYR A 205 -5.06 -1.48 0.70
C TYR A 205 -4.74 -0.01 0.37
N PHE A 206 -5.54 0.95 0.85
CA PHE A 206 -5.32 2.37 0.56
C PHE A 206 -4.27 2.99 1.46
N MET A 207 -4.22 2.64 2.75
CA MET A 207 -3.15 3.07 3.63
C MET A 207 -1.76 2.67 3.12
N LEU A 208 -1.64 1.48 2.53
CA LEU A 208 -0.38 1.00 1.94
C LEU A 208 0.14 1.89 0.83
N TYR A 209 -0.74 2.53 0.07
CA TYR A 209 -0.30 3.51 -0.93
C TYR A 209 0.51 4.65 -0.29
N ASP A 210 0.19 4.97 0.97
CA ASP A 210 0.84 6.06 1.67
C ASP A 210 2.11 5.68 2.44
N VAL A 211 2.15 4.45 2.96
CA VAL A 211 3.30 3.97 3.75
C VAL A 211 4.33 3.19 2.93
N ALA A 212 3.92 2.49 1.86
CA ALA A 212 4.83 1.71 1.02
C ALA A 212 5.44 2.63 -0.06
N GLY A 213 6.61 3.20 0.24
CA GLY A 213 7.18 4.30 -0.54
C GLY A 213 7.55 3.94 -1.99
N HIS A 214 7.60 2.65 -2.35
CA HIS A 214 7.80 2.21 -3.73
C HIS A 214 6.52 2.18 -4.59
N LEU A 215 5.32 2.31 -4.02
CA LEU A 215 4.07 2.25 -4.79
C LEU A 215 3.81 3.55 -5.57
N ARG A 216 3.92 4.71 -4.93
CA ARG A 216 3.61 6.02 -5.55
C ARG A 216 4.37 6.30 -6.85
N PRO A 217 5.70 6.02 -6.95
CA PRO A 217 6.42 6.23 -8.21
C PRO A 217 5.96 5.35 -9.38
N ARG A 218 5.19 4.28 -9.10
CA ARG A 218 4.83 3.23 -10.06
C ARG A 218 3.41 3.35 -10.61
N ILE A 219 2.45 3.78 -9.79
CA ILE A 219 1.03 3.80 -10.15
C ILE A 219 0.37 5.04 -9.55
N SER A 220 -0.53 5.69 -10.30
CA SER A 220 -1.26 6.84 -9.76
C SER A 220 -2.32 6.40 -8.73
N PRO A 221 -2.78 7.30 -7.85
CA PRO A 221 -3.84 7.00 -6.89
C PRO A 221 -5.13 6.51 -7.56
N GLU A 222 -5.47 7.06 -8.72
CA GLU A 222 -6.68 6.74 -9.49
C GLU A 222 -6.62 5.33 -10.04
N ASP A 223 -5.53 4.96 -10.72
CA ASP A 223 -5.36 3.61 -11.27
C ASP A 223 -5.25 2.58 -10.14
N TYR A 224 -4.62 2.95 -9.01
CA TYR A 224 -4.52 2.09 -7.84
C TYR A 224 -5.89 1.79 -7.21
N ARG A 225 -6.76 2.81 -7.12
CA ARG A 225 -8.15 2.68 -6.69
C ARG A 225 -8.98 1.87 -7.67
N GLU A 226 -8.90 2.15 -8.95
CA GLU A 226 -9.64 1.42 -9.97
C GLU A 226 -9.32 -0.08 -9.96
N LEU A 227 -8.04 -0.43 -9.75
CA LEU A 227 -7.58 -1.80 -9.61
C LEU A 227 -8.22 -2.53 -8.40
N PHE A 228 -8.62 -1.81 -7.35
CA PHE A 228 -9.42 -2.34 -6.26
C PHE A 228 -10.90 -2.45 -6.67
N GLU A 229 -11.47 -1.35 -7.15
CA GLU A 229 -12.91 -1.26 -7.44
C GLU A 229 -13.36 -2.26 -8.50
N ASP A 230 -12.65 -2.33 -9.62
CA ASP A 230 -12.97 -3.19 -10.74
C ASP A 230 -13.02 -4.68 -10.33
N LYS A 231 -12.01 -5.14 -9.59
CA LYS A 231 -11.98 -6.49 -9.01
C LYS A 231 -13.20 -6.77 -8.15
N TRP A 232 -13.59 -5.81 -7.29
CA TRP A 232 -14.72 -6.00 -6.38
C TRP A 232 -16.07 -5.88 -7.09
N ARG A 233 -16.19 -5.03 -8.11
CA ARG A 233 -17.35 -5.00 -9.01
C ARG A 233 -17.55 -6.33 -9.71
N ASN A 234 -16.47 -6.91 -10.25
CA ASN A 234 -16.53 -8.22 -10.88
C ASN A 234 -16.99 -9.32 -9.90
N ARG A 235 -16.46 -9.33 -8.67
CA ARG A 235 -16.86 -10.30 -7.64
C ARG A 235 -18.29 -10.14 -7.17
N ALA A 236 -18.72 -8.91 -6.93
CA ALA A 236 -20.07 -8.58 -6.52
C ALA A 236 -21.08 -8.95 -7.63
N GLY A 237 -20.77 -8.60 -8.88
CA GLY A 237 -21.60 -8.91 -10.05
C GLY A 237 -21.83 -10.41 -10.24
N ALA A 238 -20.82 -11.25 -10.00
CA ALA A 238 -20.94 -12.70 -10.13
C ALA A 238 -21.98 -13.33 -9.19
N VAL A 239 -22.37 -12.65 -8.11
CA VAL A 239 -23.43 -13.11 -7.17
C VAL A 239 -24.68 -12.23 -7.23
N GLY A 240 -24.82 -11.42 -8.29
CA GLY A 240 -25.97 -10.57 -8.52
C GLY A 240 -26.03 -9.33 -7.62
N TRP A 241 -24.88 -8.77 -7.22
CA TRP A 241 -24.79 -7.47 -6.57
C TRP A 241 -24.29 -6.40 -7.56
N ASN A 242 -24.96 -5.25 -7.57
CA ASN A 242 -24.39 -3.99 -8.04
C ASN A 242 -23.70 -3.32 -6.85
N VAL A 243 -22.45 -2.89 -7.02
CA VAL A 243 -21.66 -2.30 -5.95
C VAL A 243 -21.31 -0.86 -6.25
N ARG A 244 -21.30 -0.01 -5.23
CA ARG A 244 -20.76 1.35 -5.25
C ARG A 244 -19.84 1.56 -4.03
N PHE A 245 -18.85 2.43 -4.19
CA PHE A 245 -17.88 2.72 -3.13
C PHE A 245 -18.03 4.17 -2.66
N GLU A 246 -17.97 4.37 -1.36
CA GLU A 246 -17.80 5.68 -0.73
C GLU A 246 -16.52 5.64 0.10
N TYR A 247 -15.78 6.75 0.11
CA TYR A 247 -14.50 6.88 0.79
C TYR A 247 -14.59 8.02 1.80
N ASP A 248 -14.11 7.78 3.00
CA ASP A 248 -13.95 8.78 4.06
C ASP A 248 -12.60 8.57 4.72
N GLU A 249 -11.64 9.47 4.45
CA GLU A 249 -10.21 9.24 4.76
C GLU A 249 -9.73 7.88 4.21
N TYR A 250 -9.34 6.94 5.07
CA TYR A 250 -8.97 5.57 4.71
C TYR A 250 -10.12 4.57 4.83
N ASP A 251 -11.27 4.97 5.38
CA ASP A 251 -12.43 4.09 5.41
C ASP A 251 -12.99 3.92 4.00
N THR A 252 -13.33 2.67 3.67
CA THR A 252 -13.98 2.34 2.40
C THR A 252 -15.29 1.63 2.66
N LYS A 253 -16.38 2.28 2.26
CA LYS A 253 -17.72 1.72 2.33
C LYS A 253 -18.05 1.05 1.01
N MET A 254 -18.34 -0.24 1.06
CA MET A 254 -18.81 -1.02 -0.08
C MET A 254 -20.31 -1.24 0.07
N ILE A 255 -21.09 -0.53 -0.75
CA ILE A 255 -22.56 -0.54 -0.71
C ILE A 255 -23.07 -1.41 -1.85
N LEU A 256 -23.89 -2.39 -1.49
CA LEU A 256 -24.34 -3.48 -2.35
C LEU A 256 -25.85 -3.42 -2.50
N ASP A 257 -26.31 -3.26 -3.74
CA ASP A 257 -27.71 -3.24 -4.12
C ASP A 257 -27.98 -4.40 -5.08
N ALA A 258 -29.10 -5.11 -4.90
CA ALA A 258 -29.41 -6.25 -5.74
C ALA A 258 -29.45 -5.84 -7.22
N ALA A 259 -28.72 -6.57 -8.06
CA ALA A 259 -28.88 -6.45 -9.51
C ALA A 259 -30.28 -6.97 -9.90
N GLU A 260 -30.92 -6.26 -10.84
CA GLU A 260 -32.20 -6.64 -11.45
C GLU A 260 -32.14 -7.98 -12.17
#